data_AF-A0A1Y2S6K3-F1
#
_entry.id   AF-A0A1Y2S6K3-F1
#
_cell.length_a   1.000
_cell.length_b   1.000
_cell.length_c   1.000
_cell.angle_alpha   90.00
_cell.angle_beta   90.00
_cell.angle_gamma   90.00
#
_symmetry.space_group_name_H-M   'P 1'
#
loop_
_entity.id
_entity.type
_entity.pdbx_description
1 polymer ?
#
loop_
_entity_poly.entity_id
_entity_poly.type
_entity_poly.pdbx_seq_one_letter_code
_entity_poly.pdbx_strand_id
1 'polypeptide(L)'
;MKSLCNKRVLSSLLALFFIQGCAQSNSFSPPVNGETVHFTATMPDELDALPISAMYRSKICRKERRTANMKSYSVPGFHRATYPLSIGQSNQVEVSVPQEGGGKCDWKLSNITFEVKLKDTSKIAPLIKNNFGFKTTFVIDGHAPQEFDGGYIKKPVI
;
A
#
# COMPACT_ATOMS: atom_id res chain seq x y z
N MET A 1 -7.39 32.27 -55.23
CA MET A 1 -6.16 32.21 -54.42
C MET A 1 -6.07 30.82 -53.80
N LYS A 2 -5.05 30.03 -54.16
CA LYS A 2 -4.88 28.65 -53.71
C LYS A 2 -4.21 28.66 -52.33
N SER A 3 -4.91 28.16 -51.31
CA SER A 3 -4.37 27.97 -49.97
C SER A 3 -3.23 26.95 -50.02
N LEU A 4 -2.00 27.41 -49.87
CA LEU A 4 -0.82 26.58 -49.74
C LEU A 4 -0.79 26.05 -48.30
N CYS A 5 -1.41 24.89 -48.09
CA CYS A 5 -1.26 24.13 -46.86
C CYS A 5 0.23 23.74 -46.74
N ASN A 6 0.94 24.41 -45.84
CA ASN A 6 2.37 24.25 -45.65
C ASN A 6 2.65 22.89 -44.97
N LYS A 7 2.97 21.87 -45.78
CA LYS A 7 3.20 20.48 -45.35
C LYS A 7 4.27 20.33 -44.25
N ARG A 8 5.17 21.32 -44.08
CA ARG A 8 6.21 21.30 -43.04
C ARG A 8 5.66 21.59 -41.63
N VAL A 9 4.60 22.39 -41.51
CA VAL A 9 3.99 22.70 -40.21
C VAL A 9 3.22 21.51 -39.65
N LEU A 10 2.59 20.72 -40.53
CA LEU A 10 1.87 19.49 -40.15
C LEU A 10 2.82 18.40 -39.62
N SER A 11 4.05 18.34 -40.16
CA SER A 11 5.05 17.35 -39.77
C SER A 11 5.64 17.59 -38.37
N SER A 12 5.75 18.86 -37.94
CA SER A 12 6.26 19.19 -36.59
C SER A 12 5.23 18.95 -35.48
N LEU A 13 3.93 19.01 -35.78
CA LEU A 13 2.86 18.73 -34.82
C LEU A 13 2.73 17.22 -34.52
N LEU A 14 3.04 16.33 -35.48
CA LEU A 14 3.00 14.88 -35.27
C LEU A 14 4.09 14.36 -34.33
N ALA A 15 5.27 15.00 -34.30
CA ALA A 15 6.39 14.57 -33.47
C ALA A 15 6.16 14.74 -31.96
N LEU A 16 5.24 15.64 -31.56
CA LEU A 16 4.93 15.93 -30.15
C LEU A 16 3.99 14.89 -29.51
N PHE A 17 3.31 14.05 -30.30
CA PHE A 17 2.37 13.05 -29.77
C PHE A 17 3.04 11.74 -29.31
N PHE A 18 4.27 11.46 -29.74
CA PHE A 18 4.95 10.19 -29.43
C PHE A 18 5.69 10.15 -28.09
N ILE A 19 5.67 11.25 -27.31
CA ILE A 19 6.30 11.29 -25.99
C ILE A 19 5.37 10.79 -24.87
N GLN A 20 4.14 10.37 -25.20
CA GLN A 20 3.29 9.66 -24.24
C GLN A 20 3.77 8.21 -24.11
N GLY A 21 4.78 8.00 -23.27
CA GLY A 21 5.13 6.66 -22.82
C GLY A 21 3.90 6.02 -22.17
N CYS A 22 3.50 4.84 -22.65
CA CYS A 22 2.46 4.03 -22.02
C CYS A 22 2.98 3.53 -20.66
N ALA A 23 2.91 4.38 -19.64
CA ALA A 23 3.08 3.92 -18.27
C ALA A 23 1.85 3.07 -17.92
N GLN A 24 2.08 1.80 -17.58
CA GLN A 24 1.04 0.93 -17.04
C GLN A 24 0.40 1.65 -15.84
N SER A 25 -0.90 1.90 -15.90
CA SER A 25 -1.62 2.59 -14.82
C SER A 25 -1.59 1.73 -13.56
N ASN A 26 -0.99 2.25 -12.49
CA ASN A 26 -1.00 1.63 -11.17
C ASN A 26 -2.27 1.98 -10.38
N SER A 27 -3.41 2.12 -11.06
CA SER A 27 -4.67 2.52 -10.43
C SER A 27 -5.07 1.55 -9.34
N PHE A 28 -5.61 2.10 -8.26
CA PHE A 28 -6.18 1.35 -7.15
C PHE A 28 -7.66 1.70 -7.10
N SER A 29 -8.50 0.72 -7.39
CA SER A 29 -9.95 0.88 -7.52
C SER A 29 -10.62 -0.39 -6.99
N PRO A 30 -10.72 -0.54 -5.65
CA PRO A 30 -11.47 -1.63 -5.03
C PRO A 30 -12.88 -1.73 -5.61
N PRO A 31 -13.40 -2.94 -5.85
CA PRO A 31 -14.79 -3.13 -6.26
C PRO A 31 -15.74 -2.73 -5.13
N VAL A 32 -16.85 -2.08 -5.47
CA VAL A 32 -17.83 -1.53 -4.49
C VAL A 32 -18.41 -2.63 -3.59
N ASN A 33 -18.62 -3.83 -4.12
CA ASN A 33 -19.18 -4.99 -3.41
C ASN A 33 -18.14 -6.11 -3.23
N GLY A 34 -16.87 -5.75 -3.05
CA GLY A 34 -15.79 -6.71 -2.82
C GLY A 34 -15.82 -7.30 -1.41
N GLU A 35 -15.21 -8.48 -1.25
CA GLU A 35 -14.93 -9.03 0.07
C GLU A 35 -13.97 -8.13 0.86
N THR A 36 -14.13 -8.12 2.18
CA THR A 36 -13.30 -7.31 3.08
C THR A 36 -12.76 -8.18 4.22
N VAL A 37 -11.58 -7.80 4.72
CA VAL A 37 -11.07 -8.25 6.00
C VAL A 37 -11.53 -7.24 7.04
N HIS A 38 -12.35 -7.69 7.98
CA HIS A 38 -12.77 -6.88 9.11
C HIS A 38 -11.76 -7.05 10.25
N PHE A 39 -11.15 -5.94 10.67
CA PHE A 39 -10.19 -5.88 11.77
C PHE A 39 -10.82 -5.18 12.96
N THR A 40 -10.67 -5.76 14.14
CA THR A 40 -11.06 -5.15 15.41
C THR A 40 -9.98 -5.35 16.47
N ALA A 41 -9.82 -4.37 17.35
CA ALA A 41 -8.94 -4.46 18.50
C ALA A 41 -9.50 -3.65 19.67
N THR A 42 -9.33 -4.15 20.89
CA THR A 42 -9.65 -3.39 22.11
C THR A 42 -8.40 -2.63 22.57
N MET A 43 -8.56 -1.33 22.80
CA MET A 43 -7.45 -0.44 23.14
C MET A 43 -7.45 -0.10 24.64
N PRO A 44 -6.29 -0.25 25.31
CA PRO A 44 -6.06 0.38 26.61
C PRO A 44 -6.13 1.92 26.49
N ASP A 45 -6.56 2.59 27.56
CA ASP A 45 -6.72 4.05 27.59
C ASP A 45 -5.40 4.82 27.40
N GLU A 46 -4.28 4.17 27.70
CA GLU A 46 -2.93 4.73 27.60
C GLU A 46 -2.37 4.70 26.17
N LEU A 47 -3.05 4.03 25.23
CA LEU A 47 -2.59 3.82 23.87
C LEU A 47 -3.51 4.48 22.84
N ASP A 48 -2.91 5.10 21.85
CA ASP A 48 -3.58 5.55 20.64
C ASP A 48 -3.28 4.60 19.49
N ALA A 49 -4.32 4.16 18.79
CA ALA A 49 -4.20 3.38 17.58
C ALA A 49 -4.03 4.29 16.35
N LEU A 50 -3.11 3.92 15.46
CA LEU A 50 -2.95 4.58 14.17
C LEU A 50 -3.78 3.88 13.08
N PRO A 51 -4.11 4.59 11.98
CA PRO A 51 -4.79 3.99 10.84
C PRO A 51 -4.13 2.70 10.34
N ILE A 52 -4.93 1.72 9.91
CA ILE A 52 -4.40 0.48 9.35
C ILE A 52 -3.62 0.78 8.07
N SER A 53 -2.36 0.35 8.04
CA SER A 53 -1.55 0.34 6.82
C SER A 53 -1.73 -1.01 6.10
N ALA A 54 -2.51 -1.01 5.03
CA ALA A 54 -2.68 -2.17 4.16
C ALA A 54 -1.64 -2.17 3.04
N MET A 55 -1.08 -3.34 2.78
CA MET A 55 -0.21 -3.58 1.64
C MET A 55 -0.90 -4.52 0.67
N TYR A 56 -1.01 -4.10 -0.58
CA TYR A 56 -1.51 -4.91 -1.68
C TYR A 56 -0.35 -5.33 -2.58
N ARG A 57 -0.49 -6.50 -3.21
CA ARG A 57 0.47 -7.08 -4.12
C ARG A 57 -0.17 -7.35 -5.48
N SER A 58 0.60 -7.11 -6.53
CA SER A 58 0.20 -7.44 -7.90
C SER A 58 1.20 -8.36 -8.56
N LYS A 59 0.70 -9.42 -9.19
CA LYS A 59 1.48 -10.27 -10.11
C LYS A 59 1.57 -9.67 -11.51
N ILE A 60 0.65 -8.76 -11.87
CA ILE A 60 0.54 -8.09 -13.18
C ILE A 60 1.51 -6.91 -13.25
N CYS A 61 1.31 -5.93 -12.38
CA CYS A 61 2.19 -4.77 -12.26
C CYS A 61 3.39 -5.18 -11.44
N ARG A 62 4.46 -5.57 -12.13
CA ARG A 62 5.72 -6.00 -11.52
C ARG A 62 6.70 -4.83 -11.41
N LYS A 63 7.65 -4.92 -10.48
CA LYS A 63 8.76 -3.97 -10.34
C LYS A 63 10.07 -4.65 -10.74
N GLU A 64 10.87 -3.97 -11.54
CA GLU A 64 12.23 -4.40 -11.82
C GLU A 64 13.13 -4.04 -10.63
N ARG A 65 13.99 -4.98 -10.24
CA ARG A 65 15.02 -4.82 -9.23
C ARG A 65 16.35 -5.27 -9.81
N ARG A 66 17.44 -4.81 -9.22
CA ARG A 66 18.79 -5.22 -9.62
C ARG A 66 19.48 -5.88 -8.44
N THR A 67 20.19 -6.96 -8.72
CA THR A 67 21.11 -7.59 -7.79
C THR A 67 22.38 -6.74 -7.65
N ALA A 68 23.26 -7.08 -6.70
CA ALA A 68 24.53 -6.39 -6.49
C ALA A 68 25.45 -6.43 -7.73
N ASN A 69 25.35 -7.47 -8.56
CA ASN A 69 26.05 -7.58 -9.85
C ASN A 69 25.27 -6.97 -11.02
N MET A 70 24.33 -6.05 -10.76
CA MET A 70 23.51 -5.34 -11.74
C MET A 70 22.59 -6.19 -12.63
N LYS A 71 22.43 -7.49 -12.34
CA LYS A 71 21.47 -8.33 -13.07
C LYS A 71 20.05 -7.93 -12.69
N SER A 72 19.23 -7.65 -13.70
CA SER A 72 17.81 -7.37 -13.50
C SER A 72 17.03 -8.62 -13.14
N TYR A 73 16.11 -8.48 -12.19
CA TYR A 73 15.09 -9.47 -11.87
C TYR A 73 13.77 -8.78 -11.57
N SER A 74 12.67 -9.50 -11.79
CA SER A 74 11.34 -8.93 -11.65
C SER A 74 10.67 -9.46 -10.39
N VAL A 75 10.14 -8.56 -9.55
CA VAL A 75 9.36 -8.89 -8.35
C VAL A 75 7.91 -8.42 -8.51
N PRO A 76 6.94 -9.03 -7.79
CA PRO A 76 5.60 -8.49 -7.70
C PRO A 76 5.60 -7.00 -7.31
N GLY A 77 4.68 -6.22 -7.86
CA GLY A 77 4.49 -4.84 -7.45
C GLY A 77 3.72 -4.75 -6.15
N PHE A 78 3.80 -3.58 -5.53
CA PHE A 78 3.15 -3.30 -4.25
C PHE A 78 2.45 -1.95 -4.27
N HIS A 79 1.29 -1.89 -3.64
CA HIS A 79 0.51 -0.68 -3.42
C HIS A 79 0.15 -0.56 -1.94
N ARG A 80 0.48 0.58 -1.32
CA ARG A 80 0.14 0.86 0.08
C ARG A 80 -1.13 1.69 0.11
N ALA A 81 -2.09 1.29 0.94
CA ALA A 81 -3.29 2.06 1.24
C ALA A 81 -3.46 2.17 2.75
N THR A 82 -4.02 3.29 3.20
CA THR A 82 -4.25 3.55 4.62
C THR A 82 -5.75 3.66 4.87
N TYR A 83 -6.23 2.97 5.90
CA TYR A 83 -7.64 2.95 6.27
C TYR A 83 -7.83 3.55 7.66
N PRO A 84 -8.63 4.63 7.80
CA PRO A 84 -8.91 5.22 9.10
C PRO A 84 -9.68 4.22 9.98
N LEU A 85 -9.37 4.21 11.26
CA LEU A 85 -10.09 3.42 12.25
C LEU A 85 -11.37 4.15 12.68
N SER A 86 -12.45 3.40 12.85
CA SER A 86 -13.64 3.85 13.56
C SER A 86 -13.56 3.42 15.03
N ILE A 87 -14.12 4.23 15.93
CA ILE A 87 -14.19 3.91 17.35
C ILE A 87 -15.55 3.25 17.61
N GLY A 88 -15.51 1.99 18.03
CA GLY A 88 -16.67 1.21 18.45
C GLY A 88 -16.98 1.39 19.94
N GLN A 89 -17.75 0.47 20.49
CA GLN A 89 -18.07 0.45 21.92
C GLN A 89 -16.87 -0.01 22.76
N SER A 90 -16.78 0.43 24.02
CA SER A 90 -15.80 -0.06 25.00
C SER A 90 -14.33 0.01 24.54
N ASN A 91 -13.92 1.16 24.01
CA ASN A 91 -12.55 1.41 23.50
C ASN A 91 -12.11 0.45 22.39
N GLN A 92 -13.07 -0.15 21.67
CA GLN A 92 -12.76 -0.92 20.48
C GLN A 92 -12.47 0.01 19.30
N VAL A 93 -11.47 -0.34 18.50
CA VAL A 93 -11.25 0.23 17.18
C VAL A 93 -11.55 -0.82 16.12
N GLU A 94 -12.13 -0.38 15.01
CA GLU A 94 -12.52 -1.27 13.92
C GLU A 94 -12.32 -0.65 12.54
N VAL A 95 -12.12 -1.50 11.54
CA VAL A 95 -12.08 -1.11 10.13
C VAL A 95 -12.31 -2.31 9.21
N SER A 96 -12.91 -2.07 8.06
CA SER A 96 -13.06 -3.06 6.99
C SER A 96 -12.11 -2.71 5.84
N VAL A 97 -11.15 -3.61 5.56
CA VAL A 97 -10.13 -3.44 4.52
C VAL A 97 -10.51 -4.31 3.31
N PRO A 98 -10.67 -3.75 2.10
CA PRO A 98 -10.96 -4.54 0.90
C PRO A 98 -9.90 -5.61 0.65
N GLN A 99 -10.32 -6.86 0.39
CA GLN A 99 -9.39 -7.89 -0.08
C GLN A 99 -8.88 -7.58 -1.49
N GLU A 100 -9.74 -6.94 -2.28
CA GLU A 100 -9.50 -6.56 -3.66
C GLU A 100 -9.23 -5.06 -3.78
N GLY A 101 -8.04 -4.71 -4.25
CA GLY A 101 -7.66 -3.36 -4.65
C GLY A 101 -7.96 -3.05 -6.12
N GLY A 102 -8.23 -4.09 -6.92
CA GLY A 102 -8.67 -3.96 -8.31
C GLY A 102 -7.72 -3.16 -9.20
N GLY A 103 -8.29 -2.37 -10.12
CA GLY A 103 -7.54 -1.60 -11.10
C GLY A 103 -6.81 -2.44 -12.15
N LYS A 104 -5.99 -1.81 -12.99
CA LYS A 104 -5.26 -2.52 -14.08
C LYS A 104 -4.18 -3.48 -13.57
N CYS A 105 -3.84 -3.38 -12.30
CA CYS A 105 -2.85 -4.22 -11.66
C CYS A 105 -3.46 -5.40 -10.92
N ASP A 106 -4.79 -5.51 -10.82
CA ASP A 106 -5.44 -6.57 -10.05
C ASP A 106 -4.83 -6.70 -8.64
N TRP A 107 -4.80 -5.57 -7.92
CA TRP A 107 -4.18 -5.50 -6.59
C TRP A 107 -4.89 -6.43 -5.61
N LYS A 108 -4.16 -7.35 -4.97
CA LYS A 108 -4.69 -8.26 -3.93
C LYS A 108 -4.11 -7.92 -2.56
N LEU A 109 -4.93 -7.94 -1.52
CA LEU A 109 -4.49 -7.67 -0.16
C LEU A 109 -3.44 -8.71 0.27
N SER A 110 -2.28 -8.23 0.71
CA SER A 110 -1.13 -9.04 1.07
C SER A 110 -0.97 -9.13 2.58
N ASN A 111 -1.01 -7.98 3.24
CA ASN A 111 -0.97 -7.87 4.70
C ASN A 111 -1.61 -6.55 5.15
N ILE A 112 -1.96 -6.50 6.43
CA ILE A 112 -2.30 -5.27 7.14
C ILE A 112 -1.35 -5.10 8.32
N THR A 113 -1.02 -3.85 8.65
CA THR A 113 -0.21 -3.51 9.82
C THR A 113 -1.01 -2.59 10.72
N PHE A 114 -1.15 -3.00 11.98
CA PHE A 114 -1.73 -2.22 13.06
C PHE A 114 -0.59 -1.64 13.90
N GLU A 115 -0.64 -0.33 14.16
CA GLU A 115 0.36 0.37 14.96
C GLU A 115 -0.31 1.09 16.11
N VAL A 116 0.27 0.95 17.31
CA VAL A 116 -0.17 1.65 18.52
C VAL A 116 0.98 2.49 19.09
N LYS A 117 0.64 3.62 19.69
CA LYS A 117 1.59 4.52 20.35
C LYS A 117 1.10 4.87 21.74
N LEU A 118 2.01 5.29 22.62
CA LEU A 118 1.62 5.90 23.88
C LEU A 118 0.85 7.19 23.61
N LYS A 119 -0.32 7.36 24.21
CA LYS A 119 -1.14 8.57 24.09
C LYS A 119 -0.48 9.77 24.76
N ASP A 120 0.07 9.52 25.95
CA ASP A 120 0.78 10.52 26.73
C ASP A 120 2.06 9.91 27.32
N THR A 121 3.18 10.21 26.69
CA THR A 121 4.49 9.70 27.13
C THR A 121 4.91 10.25 28.49
N SER A 122 4.42 11.43 28.89
CA SER A 122 4.80 12.07 30.15
C SER A 122 4.28 11.33 31.38
N LYS A 123 3.15 10.62 31.24
CA LYS A 123 2.58 9.75 32.27
C LYS A 123 3.39 8.48 32.51
N ILE A 124 4.19 8.06 31.53
CA ILE A 124 5.06 6.88 31.62
C ILE A 124 6.45 7.28 32.12
N ALA A 125 7.10 8.23 31.43
CA ALA A 125 8.37 8.79 31.86
C ALA A 125 8.59 10.19 31.25
N PRO A 126 8.86 11.22 32.08
CA PRO A 126 9.01 12.61 31.61
C PRO A 126 10.12 12.84 30.58
N LEU A 127 11.11 11.94 30.52
CA LEU A 127 12.29 12.06 29.66
C LEU A 127 12.12 11.39 28.28
N ILE A 128 10.94 10.81 27.97
CA ILE A 128 10.69 10.22 26.64
C ILE A 128 10.56 11.34 25.61
N LYS A 129 11.61 11.49 24.78
CA LYS A 129 11.65 12.45 23.66
C LYS A 129 10.99 11.92 22.39
N ASN A 130 11.09 10.62 22.13
CA ASN A 130 10.59 9.97 20.91
C ASN A 130 9.58 8.88 21.26
N ASN A 131 8.41 8.93 20.64
CA ASN A 131 7.32 7.95 20.81
C ASN A 131 7.23 7.08 19.55
N PHE A 132 7.98 5.99 19.53
CA PHE A 132 7.91 5.02 18.43
C PHE A 132 6.72 4.09 18.64
N GLY A 133 5.99 3.80 17.55
CA GLY A 133 4.86 2.89 17.62
C GLY A 133 5.30 1.44 17.68
N PHE A 134 4.48 0.64 18.35
CA PHE A 134 4.56 -0.81 18.30
C PHE A 134 3.66 -1.30 17.18
N LYS A 135 4.22 -2.14 16.30
CA LYS A 135 3.55 -2.64 15.12
C LYS A 135 3.24 -4.12 15.27
N THR A 136 2.12 -4.54 14.72
CA THR A 136 1.81 -5.94 14.46
C THR A 136 1.28 -6.10 13.03
N THR A 137 1.91 -6.98 12.26
CA THR A 137 1.57 -7.26 10.87
C THR A 137 0.85 -8.60 10.74
N PHE A 138 -0.35 -8.56 10.16
CA PHE A 138 -1.16 -9.73 9.85
C PHE A 138 -0.98 -10.08 8.36
N VAL A 139 -0.34 -11.21 8.09
CA VAL A 139 -0.10 -11.72 6.74
C VAL A 139 -1.30 -12.52 6.26
N ILE A 140 -1.83 -12.15 5.09
CA ILE A 140 -3.06 -12.71 4.51
C ILE A 140 -2.72 -13.62 3.32
N ASP A 141 -1.77 -13.21 2.47
CA ASP A 141 -1.46 -13.93 1.23
C ASP A 141 -0.35 -14.99 1.35
N GLY A 142 0.10 -15.26 2.58
CA GLY A 142 1.10 -16.29 2.88
C GLY A 142 2.54 -15.96 2.47
N HIS A 143 2.84 -14.77 1.94
CA HIS A 143 4.23 -14.38 1.68
C HIS A 143 4.73 -13.37 2.71
N ALA A 144 6.05 -13.25 2.82
CA ALA A 144 6.67 -12.30 3.73
C ALA A 144 6.16 -10.86 3.50
N PRO A 145 5.86 -10.12 4.58
CA PRO A 145 5.47 -8.73 4.48
C PRO A 145 6.64 -7.87 3.99
N GLN A 146 6.32 -6.73 3.37
CA GLN A 146 7.30 -5.82 2.77
C GLN A 146 8.04 -5.01 3.83
N GLU A 147 7.42 -4.82 4.98
CA GLU A 147 7.98 -4.22 6.18
C GLU A 147 7.87 -5.27 7.28
N PHE A 148 9.00 -5.76 7.79
CA PHE A 148 9.03 -6.73 8.88
C PHE A 148 9.11 -5.96 10.19
N ASP A 149 8.16 -6.22 11.08
CA ASP A 149 7.98 -5.54 12.36
C ASP A 149 8.59 -6.32 13.56
N GLY A 150 9.35 -7.38 13.29
CA GLY A 150 10.02 -8.15 14.34
C GLY A 150 9.20 -9.30 14.93
N GLY A 151 8.07 -9.66 14.32
CA GLY A 151 7.25 -10.80 14.71
C GLY A 151 7.83 -12.19 14.34
N TYR A 152 6.97 -13.16 14.11
CA TYR A 152 7.37 -14.54 13.80
C TYR A 152 7.40 -14.79 12.28
N ILE A 153 8.39 -15.57 11.82
CA ILE A 153 8.48 -16.05 10.44
C ILE A 153 7.65 -17.33 10.33
N LYS A 154 6.54 -17.31 9.57
CA LYS A 154 5.86 -18.56 9.19
C LYS A 154 6.76 -19.36 8.25
N LYS A 155 6.92 -20.66 8.51
CA LYS A 155 7.61 -21.57 7.58
C LYS A 155 6.91 -21.51 6.21
N PRO A 156 7.64 -21.38 5.10
CA PRO A 156 7.02 -21.51 3.78
C PRO A 156 6.40 -22.90 3.66
N VAL A 157 5.15 -22.96 3.20
CA VAL A 157 4.56 -24.22 2.73
C VAL A 157 5.24 -24.52 1.39
N ILE A 158 6.00 -25.62 1.35
CA ILE A 158 6.68 -26.13 0.16
C ILE A 158 5.65 -26.85 -0.71
#